data_AF-A0A7V6ZUV3-F1
#
_entry.id   AF-A0A7V6ZUV3-F1
#
_cell.length_a   1.000
_cell.length_b   1.000
_cell.length_c   1.000
_cell.angle_alpha   90.00
_cell.angle_beta   90.00
_cell.angle_gamma   90.00
#
_symmetry.space_group_name_H-M   'P 1'
#
loop_
_entity.id
_entity.type
_entity.pdbx_description
1 polymer ?
#
loop_
_entity_poly.entity_id
_entity_poly.type
_entity_poly.pdbx_seq_one_letter_code
_entity_poly.pdbx_strand_id
1 'polypeptide(L)'
;MRYLLMSILAVLSLGAIGIGFAAWDDTLTINGTLTTGNIEPIFTKASLSGLGTSCGGFDFDSDFGSGFDGGSGFAFGDVIISEDGKSLDVIIKDAQHDDVFYLDFQIKNIGTLPVKLEKMDLEAKKYLKTSVEDKPKKELKRNETTKGKIKIKIDAPDLNRKYDSTFRIRLDYCQAL
;
A
#
# COMPACT_ATOMS: atom_id res chain seq x y z
N MET A 1 -6.85 84.48 -5.84
CA MET A 1 -7.97 83.53 -6.05
C MET A 1 -7.64 82.38 -7.01
N ARG A 2 -6.98 82.60 -8.17
CA ARG A 2 -6.72 81.53 -9.16
C ARG A 2 -5.93 80.31 -8.63
N TYR A 3 -4.90 80.52 -7.82
CA TYR A 3 -4.08 79.41 -7.28
C TYR A 3 -4.82 78.56 -6.23
N LEU A 4 -5.74 79.18 -5.48
CA LEU A 4 -6.56 78.50 -4.47
C LEU A 4 -7.61 77.59 -5.10
N LEU A 5 -8.09 77.95 -6.30
CA LEU A 5 -9.03 77.12 -7.06
C LEU A 5 -8.34 75.85 -7.62
N MET A 6 -7.07 75.96 -8.05
CA MET A 6 -6.28 74.83 -8.54
C MET A 6 -5.94 73.82 -7.44
N SER A 7 -5.59 74.30 -6.23
CA SER A 7 -5.29 73.41 -5.11
C SER A 7 -6.52 72.65 -4.62
N ILE A 8 -7.69 73.29 -4.60
CA ILE A 8 -8.96 72.62 -4.27
C ILE A 8 -9.29 71.53 -5.30
N LEU A 9 -9.12 71.81 -6.60
CA LEU A 9 -9.40 70.84 -7.66
C LEU A 9 -8.49 69.60 -7.58
N ALA A 10 -7.22 69.79 -7.20
CA ALA A 10 -6.24 68.72 -7.05
C ALA A 10 -6.59 67.80 -5.86
N VAL A 11 -6.96 68.38 -4.72
CA VAL A 11 -7.36 67.61 -3.53
C VAL A 11 -8.64 66.83 -3.80
N LEU A 12 -9.59 67.42 -4.53
CA LEU A 12 -10.86 66.78 -4.88
C LEU A 12 -10.65 65.60 -5.85
N SER A 13 -9.74 65.76 -6.82
CA SER A 13 -9.33 64.67 -7.73
C SER A 13 -8.65 63.52 -7.00
N LEU A 14 -7.76 63.82 -6.04
CA LEU A 14 -7.09 62.79 -5.23
C LEU A 14 -8.08 62.02 -4.35
N GLY A 15 -9.07 62.71 -3.78
CA GLY A 15 -10.14 62.09 -3.01
C GLY A 15 -11.00 61.14 -3.85
N ALA A 16 -11.35 61.53 -5.08
CA ALA A 16 -12.12 60.68 -6.00
C ALA A 16 -11.39 59.37 -6.38
N ILE A 17 -10.07 59.43 -6.57
CA ILE A 17 -9.25 58.24 -6.83
C ILE A 17 -9.24 57.29 -5.64
N GLY A 18 -9.13 57.82 -4.41
CA GLY A 18 -9.17 57.01 -3.19
C GLY A 18 -10.49 56.26 -3.00
N ILE A 19 -11.61 56.92 -3.30
CA ILE A 19 -12.95 56.30 -3.26
C ILE A 19 -13.06 55.20 -4.32
N GLY A 20 -12.54 55.45 -5.53
CA GLY A 20 -12.53 54.44 -6.60
C GLY A 20 -11.70 53.21 -6.24
N PHE A 21 -10.55 53.38 -5.59
CA PHE A 21 -9.70 52.27 -5.17
C PHE A 21 -10.33 51.42 -4.06
N ALA A 22 -10.99 52.07 -3.10
CA ALA A 22 -11.73 51.38 -2.04
C ALA A 22 -12.98 50.64 -2.57
N ALA A 23 -13.61 51.18 -3.62
CA ALA A 23 -14.73 50.52 -4.30
C ALA A 23 -14.31 49.39 -5.23
N TRP A 24 -13.01 49.24 -5.53
CA TRP A 24 -12.48 48.19 -6.39
C TRP A 24 -11.92 46.99 -5.61
N ASP A 25 -12.14 46.94 -4.29
CA ASP A 25 -11.87 45.77 -3.46
C ASP A 25 -12.93 44.68 -3.69
N ASP A 26 -13.09 44.25 -4.95
CA ASP A 26 -13.84 43.06 -5.27
C ASP A 26 -12.99 41.85 -4.88
N THR A 27 -13.46 41.13 -3.87
CA THR A 27 -12.84 39.87 -3.44
C THR A 27 -12.95 38.87 -4.60
N LEU A 28 -11.87 38.72 -5.38
CA LEU A 28 -11.80 37.76 -6.47
C LEU A 28 -11.84 36.34 -5.89
N THR A 29 -13.05 35.79 -5.79
CA THR A 29 -13.28 34.44 -5.27
C THR A 29 -13.07 33.45 -6.42
N ILE A 30 -11.87 32.90 -6.51
CA ILE A 30 -11.56 31.82 -7.46
C ILE A 30 -12.12 30.51 -6.88
N ASN A 31 -13.31 30.14 -7.31
CA ASN A 31 -13.90 28.84 -7.03
C ASN A 31 -13.28 27.79 -7.96
N GLY A 32 -12.19 27.18 -7.52
CA GLY A 32 -11.57 26.03 -8.18
C GLY A 32 -11.92 24.73 -7.46
N THR A 33 -12.25 23.68 -8.20
CA THR A 33 -12.27 22.32 -7.63
C THR A 33 -10.87 21.74 -7.75
N LEU A 34 -10.20 21.56 -6.61
CA LEU A 34 -8.94 20.82 -6.56
C LEU A 34 -9.27 19.33 -6.49
N THR A 35 -9.16 18.64 -7.63
CA THR A 35 -9.19 17.17 -7.63
C THR A 35 -7.85 16.66 -7.14
N THR A 36 -7.75 16.34 -5.86
CA THR A 36 -6.59 15.62 -5.32
C THR A 36 -6.62 14.20 -5.86
N GLY A 37 -5.52 13.73 -6.45
CA GLY A 37 -5.40 12.35 -6.92
C GLY A 37 -5.51 11.33 -5.79
N ASN A 38 -5.73 10.05 -6.13
CA ASN A 38 -5.80 8.94 -5.16
C ASN A 38 -4.48 8.16 -5.06
N ILE A 39 -4.23 7.60 -3.88
CA ILE A 39 -3.14 6.67 -3.55
C ILE A 39 -3.75 5.29 -3.41
N GLU A 40 -3.36 4.36 -4.27
CA GLU A 40 -4.00 3.05 -4.31
C GLU A 40 -3.01 1.95 -4.76
N PRO A 41 -2.04 1.59 -3.91
CA PRO A 41 -1.21 0.41 -4.13
C PRO A 41 -1.99 -0.84 -3.70
N ILE A 42 -2.04 -1.83 -4.59
CA ILE A 42 -2.68 -3.12 -4.35
C ILE A 42 -1.74 -4.28 -4.67
N PHE A 43 -1.85 -5.35 -3.91
CA PHE A 43 -1.30 -6.65 -4.27
C PHE A 43 -2.05 -7.19 -5.49
N THR A 44 -1.30 -7.62 -6.49
CA THR A 44 -1.86 -8.14 -7.75
C THR A 44 -1.60 -9.63 -7.94
N LYS A 45 -0.51 -10.12 -7.34
CA LYS A 45 -0.11 -11.54 -7.37
C LYS A 45 0.63 -11.86 -6.09
N ALA A 46 0.43 -13.07 -5.59
CA ALA A 46 1.24 -13.64 -4.54
C ALA A 46 1.36 -15.15 -4.78
N SER A 47 2.52 -15.72 -4.45
CA SER A 47 2.77 -17.16 -4.57
C SER A 47 3.72 -17.58 -3.47
N LEU A 48 3.42 -18.73 -2.84
CA LEU A 48 4.29 -19.34 -1.87
C LEU A 48 5.02 -20.52 -2.49
N SER A 49 6.33 -20.58 -2.28
CA SER A 49 7.16 -21.73 -2.63
C SER A 49 7.87 -22.25 -1.39
N GLY A 50 8.12 -23.55 -1.26
CA GLY A 50 8.74 -24.11 -0.06
C GLY A 50 9.51 -25.40 -0.35
N LEU A 51 10.58 -25.63 0.42
CA LEU A 51 11.39 -26.85 0.35
C LEU A 51 10.80 -27.88 1.33
N GLY A 52 9.67 -28.46 0.95
CA GLY A 52 8.94 -29.43 1.76
C GLY A 52 7.74 -29.99 1.01
N THR A 53 7.98 -30.51 -0.20
CA THR A 53 7.01 -31.24 -1.05
C THR A 53 5.79 -30.43 -1.54
N SER A 54 5.79 -30.16 -2.85
CA SER A 54 4.68 -29.62 -3.65
C SER A 54 3.81 -28.54 -2.99
N CYS A 55 4.33 -27.32 -2.95
CA CYS A 55 3.53 -26.10 -3.00
C CYS A 55 2.90 -25.98 -4.41
N GLY A 56 1.89 -26.83 -4.68
CA GLY A 56 0.94 -26.62 -5.76
C GLY A 56 0.00 -25.50 -5.32
N GLY A 57 0.03 -24.37 -6.04
CA GLY A 57 -0.99 -23.34 -5.88
C GLY A 57 -2.33 -23.96 -6.21
N PHE A 58 -3.22 -24.05 -5.23
CA PHE A 58 -4.62 -24.33 -5.49
C PHE A 58 -5.27 -22.98 -5.74
N ASP A 59 -5.66 -22.72 -6.99
CA ASP A 59 -6.63 -21.68 -7.27
C ASP A 59 -7.90 -22.08 -6.52
N PHE A 60 -8.25 -21.35 -5.46
CA PHE A 60 -9.50 -21.51 -4.72
C PHE A 60 -10.64 -21.00 -5.60
N ASP A 61 -10.96 -21.71 -6.68
CA ASP A 61 -12.27 -21.64 -7.31
C ASP A 61 -13.20 -22.55 -6.50
N SER A 62 -14.32 -21.99 -6.06
CA SER A 62 -15.21 -22.52 -5.03
C SER A 62 -16.02 -23.77 -5.42
N ASP A 63 -15.57 -24.53 -6.43
CA ASP A 63 -16.36 -25.55 -7.12
C ASP A 63 -15.68 -26.93 -7.24
N PHE A 64 -14.71 -27.27 -6.36
CA PHE A 64 -14.13 -28.62 -6.34
C PHE A 64 -14.56 -29.43 -5.12
N GLY A 65 -15.33 -30.48 -5.41
CA GLY A 65 -15.85 -31.43 -4.45
C GLY A 65 -14.77 -32.07 -3.57
N SER A 66 -15.23 -32.43 -2.37
CA SER A 66 -14.61 -33.36 -1.43
C SER A 66 -13.82 -34.48 -2.13
N GLY A 67 -12.48 -34.41 -2.11
CA GLY A 67 -11.70 -35.39 -2.85
C GLY A 67 -10.18 -35.33 -2.74
N PHE A 68 -9.62 -34.87 -1.62
CA PHE A 68 -8.27 -35.26 -1.24
C PHE A 68 -8.26 -35.60 0.25
N ASP A 69 -8.33 -36.89 0.53
CA ASP A 69 -7.96 -37.44 1.83
C ASP A 69 -6.48 -37.11 2.04
N GLY A 70 -6.19 -36.23 3.01
CA GLY A 70 -4.85 -35.76 3.37
C GLY A 70 -3.98 -36.87 3.95
N GLY A 71 -3.64 -37.84 3.12
CA GLY A 71 -2.66 -38.88 3.42
C GLY A 71 -1.24 -38.37 3.17
N SER A 72 -0.43 -38.38 4.23
CA SER A 72 1.04 -38.36 4.29
C SER A 72 1.77 -37.00 4.40
N GLY A 73 2.19 -36.69 5.63
CA GLY A 73 3.58 -36.30 5.94
C GLY A 73 4.14 -34.93 5.54
N PHE A 74 3.51 -34.16 4.64
CA PHE A 74 4.12 -32.97 4.06
C PHE A 74 3.52 -31.64 4.56
N ALA A 75 4.32 -30.58 4.53
CA ALA A 75 3.90 -29.25 4.92
C ALA A 75 3.15 -28.57 3.77
N PHE A 76 2.04 -27.92 4.07
CA PHE A 76 1.21 -27.21 3.10
C PHE A 76 1.32 -25.70 3.34
N GLY A 77 1.22 -24.90 2.27
CA GLY A 77 1.09 -23.47 2.43
C GLY A 77 0.29 -22.81 1.32
N ASP A 78 -0.44 -21.77 1.70
CA ASP A 78 -1.37 -21.03 0.86
C ASP A 78 -1.27 -19.52 1.13
N VAL A 79 -1.67 -18.71 0.14
CA VAL A 79 -1.63 -17.26 0.21
C VAL A 79 -2.91 -16.68 -0.35
N ILE A 80 -3.59 -15.88 0.48
CA ILE A 80 -4.84 -15.22 0.14
C ILE A 80 -4.59 -13.72 0.11
N ILE A 81 -4.88 -13.10 -1.03
CA ILE A 81 -4.93 -11.63 -1.14
C ILE A 81 -6.29 -11.18 -0.63
N SER A 82 -6.32 -10.19 0.27
CA SER A 82 -7.60 -9.63 0.73
C SER A 82 -8.38 -8.99 -0.44
N GLU A 83 -9.70 -8.96 -0.33
CA GLU A 83 -10.59 -8.44 -1.38
C GLU A 83 -10.29 -6.98 -1.76
N ASP A 84 -9.80 -6.20 -0.80
CA ASP A 84 -9.34 -4.81 -1.01
C ASP A 84 -7.93 -4.70 -1.62
N GLY A 85 -7.22 -5.82 -1.79
CA GLY A 85 -5.86 -5.87 -2.30
C GLY A 85 -4.80 -5.27 -1.38
N LYS A 86 -5.11 -4.95 -0.11
CA LYS A 86 -4.19 -4.22 0.80
C LYS A 86 -3.44 -5.11 1.76
N SER A 87 -3.83 -6.36 1.91
CA SER A 87 -3.18 -7.31 2.80
C SER A 87 -3.02 -8.69 2.16
N LEU A 88 -2.02 -9.41 2.65
CA LEU A 88 -1.79 -10.81 2.30
C LEU A 88 -1.90 -11.66 3.58
N ASP A 89 -2.73 -12.68 3.54
CA ASP A 89 -2.82 -13.71 4.56
C ASP A 89 -2.09 -14.96 4.07
N VAL A 90 -1.06 -15.38 4.80
CA VAL A 90 -0.28 -16.57 4.48
C VAL A 90 -0.57 -17.65 5.51
N ILE A 91 -1.01 -18.80 5.05
CA ILE A 91 -1.39 -19.94 5.86
C ILE A 91 -0.36 -21.03 5.62
N ILE A 92 0.25 -21.54 6.68
CA ILE A 92 1.19 -22.67 6.63
C ILE A 92 0.63 -23.75 7.58
N LYS A 93 0.49 -24.97 7.09
CA LYS A 93 -0.03 -26.12 7.83
C LYS A 93 0.98 -27.25 7.83
N ASP A 94 0.93 -28.07 8.87
CA ASP A 94 1.74 -29.29 8.97
C ASP A 94 3.27 -29.06 8.86
N ALA A 95 3.76 -27.84 9.11
CA ALA A 95 5.18 -27.53 8.96
C ALA A 95 6.02 -28.02 10.14
N GLN A 96 7.25 -28.42 9.84
CA GLN A 96 8.23 -28.94 10.78
C GLN A 96 9.27 -27.86 11.15
N HIS A 97 10.05 -28.13 12.19
CA HIS A 97 11.16 -27.27 12.54
C HIS A 97 12.15 -27.13 11.37
N ASP A 98 12.68 -25.92 11.19
CA ASP A 98 13.60 -25.56 10.11
C ASP A 98 13.01 -25.54 8.69
N ASP A 99 11.72 -25.84 8.50
CA ASP A 99 11.08 -25.69 7.20
C ASP A 99 11.20 -24.23 6.69
N VAL A 100 11.48 -24.10 5.40
CA VAL A 100 11.68 -22.81 4.73
C VAL A 100 10.68 -22.63 3.60
N PHE A 101 9.94 -21.54 3.69
CA PHE A 101 9.05 -21.04 2.66
C PHE A 101 9.53 -19.69 2.12
N TYR A 102 9.18 -19.40 0.89
CA TYR A 102 9.48 -18.19 0.16
C TYR A 102 8.17 -17.64 -0.39
N LEU A 103 7.79 -16.46 0.07
CA LEU A 103 6.66 -15.73 -0.46
C LEU A 103 7.16 -14.74 -1.50
N ASP A 104 6.75 -14.94 -2.74
CA ASP A 104 6.89 -13.98 -3.83
C ASP A 104 5.59 -13.20 -3.98
N PHE A 105 5.64 -11.88 -4.00
CA PHE A 105 4.46 -11.03 -4.19
C PHE A 105 4.73 -9.87 -5.14
N GLN A 106 3.66 -9.36 -5.74
CA GLN A 106 3.67 -8.27 -6.70
C GLN A 106 2.66 -7.20 -6.30
N ILE A 107 3.12 -5.95 -6.25
CA ILE A 107 2.32 -4.78 -5.91
C ILE A 107 2.26 -3.86 -7.11
N LYS A 108 1.08 -3.29 -7.36
CA LYS A 108 0.84 -2.33 -8.43
C LYS A 108 0.16 -1.10 -7.87
N ASN A 109 0.67 0.08 -8.23
CA ASN A 109 0.00 1.34 -7.90
C ASN A 109 -1.07 1.62 -8.96
N ILE A 110 -2.34 1.37 -8.63
CA ILE A 110 -3.49 1.71 -9.49
C ILE A 110 -3.99 3.14 -9.27
N GLY A 111 -3.47 3.83 -8.25
CA GLY A 111 -3.75 5.23 -7.96
C GLY A 111 -3.18 6.18 -9.01
N THR A 112 -3.57 7.46 -8.91
CA THR A 112 -3.11 8.51 -9.82
C THR A 112 -1.83 9.19 -9.35
N LEU A 113 -1.52 9.09 -8.05
CA LEU A 113 -0.35 9.71 -7.43
C LEU A 113 0.80 8.71 -7.27
N PRO A 114 2.06 9.15 -7.36
CA PRO A 114 3.20 8.32 -7.00
C PRO A 114 3.20 8.04 -5.50
N VAL A 115 3.58 6.83 -5.12
CA VAL A 115 3.55 6.35 -3.73
C VAL A 115 4.92 5.89 -3.30
N LYS A 116 5.20 6.02 -2.01
CA LYS A 116 6.43 5.61 -1.36
C LYS A 116 6.12 4.59 -0.27
N LEU A 117 6.82 3.47 -0.28
CA LEU A 117 6.72 2.49 0.80
C LEU A 117 7.35 3.10 2.05
N GLU A 118 6.53 3.30 3.06
CA GLU A 118 6.95 3.84 4.36
C GLU A 118 7.36 2.70 5.27
N LYS A 119 6.50 1.69 5.38
CA LYS A 119 6.67 0.59 6.30
C LYS A 119 6.08 -0.71 5.74
N MET A 120 6.72 -1.82 6.11
CA MET A 120 6.24 -3.16 5.84
C MET A 120 6.05 -3.87 7.17
N ASP A 121 4.79 -4.11 7.52
CA ASP A 121 4.42 -4.76 8.77
C ASP A 121 4.17 -6.25 8.56
N LEU A 122 4.88 -7.03 9.36
CA LEU A 122 4.89 -8.49 9.35
C LEU A 122 4.33 -8.96 10.68
N GLU A 123 3.04 -9.27 10.70
CA GLU A 123 2.35 -9.81 11.88
C GLU A 123 2.55 -11.33 11.90
N ALA A 124 3.75 -11.75 12.31
CA ALA A 124 4.11 -13.16 12.45
C ALA A 124 3.58 -13.74 13.77
N LYS A 125 2.85 -14.86 13.69
CA LYS A 125 2.49 -15.65 14.87
C LYS A 125 3.72 -16.40 15.42
N LYS A 126 3.57 -16.90 16.65
CA LYS A 126 4.60 -17.61 17.42
C LYS A 126 5.28 -18.70 16.56
N TYR A 127 6.61 -18.81 16.67
CA TYR A 127 7.46 -19.79 15.97
C TYR A 127 7.73 -19.53 14.48
N LEU A 128 7.48 -18.31 13.98
CA LEU A 128 7.89 -17.90 12.65
C LEU A 128 9.03 -16.88 12.72
N LYS A 129 10.11 -17.15 11.98
CA LYS A 129 11.16 -16.19 11.69
C LYS A 129 11.03 -15.74 10.25
N THR A 130 10.66 -14.48 10.04
CA THR A 130 10.55 -13.89 8.69
C THR A 130 11.74 -13.00 8.40
N SER A 131 12.31 -13.11 7.19
CA SER A 131 13.37 -12.23 6.69
C SER A 131 13.01 -11.78 5.28
N VAL A 132 13.10 -10.48 5.00
CA VAL A 132 12.89 -9.95 3.65
C VAL A 132 14.15 -10.21 2.83
N GLU A 133 14.05 -10.98 1.76
CA GLU A 133 15.17 -11.24 0.84
C GLU A 133 15.23 -10.17 -0.25
N ASP A 134 14.11 -9.93 -0.94
CA ASP A 134 14.00 -8.89 -1.96
C ASP A 134 12.97 -7.85 -1.53
N LYS A 135 13.45 -6.61 -1.31
CA LYS A 135 12.57 -5.49 -0.97
C LYS A 135 11.88 -4.97 -2.22
N PRO A 136 10.57 -4.70 -2.15
CA PRO A 136 9.90 -3.95 -3.21
C PRO A 136 10.53 -2.56 -3.37
N LYS A 137 10.37 -1.98 -4.56
CA LYS A 137 10.83 -0.62 -4.86
C LYS A 137 10.26 0.33 -3.83
N LYS A 138 11.13 1.21 -3.33
CA LYS A 138 10.76 2.23 -2.35
C LYS A 138 9.71 3.19 -2.89
N GLU A 139 9.71 3.45 -4.20
CA GLU A 139 8.80 4.39 -4.85
C GLU A 139 8.16 3.72 -6.08
N LEU A 140 6.87 4.00 -6.28
CA LEU A 140 6.03 3.43 -7.33
C LEU A 140 5.26 4.56 -8.02
N LYS A 141 5.54 4.77 -9.31
CA LYS A 141 4.77 5.69 -10.14
C LYS A 141 3.40 5.10 -10.49
N ARG A 142 2.53 5.93 -11.08
CA ARG A 142 1.22 5.50 -11.57
C ARG A 142 1.36 4.30 -12.51
N ASN A 143 0.56 3.26 -12.27
CA ASN A 143 0.51 2.01 -13.03
C ASN A 143 1.84 1.22 -13.00
N GLU A 144 2.80 1.63 -12.18
CA GLU A 144 4.05 0.89 -11.98
C GLU A 144 3.82 -0.32 -11.08
N THR A 145 4.61 -1.35 -11.31
CA THR A 145 4.59 -2.60 -10.57
C THR A 145 5.95 -2.85 -9.94
N THR A 146 5.94 -3.38 -8.72
CA THR A 146 7.13 -3.88 -8.05
C THR A 146 6.90 -5.28 -7.49
N LYS A 147 7.99 -5.99 -7.22
CA LYS A 147 7.98 -7.34 -6.66
C LYS A 147 8.78 -7.35 -5.37
N GLY A 148 8.40 -8.21 -4.45
CA GLY A 148 9.17 -8.50 -3.25
C GLY A 148 9.19 -9.98 -2.95
N LYS A 149 10.21 -10.40 -2.20
CA LYS A 149 10.37 -11.77 -1.71
C LYS A 149 10.64 -11.78 -0.22
N ILE A 150 9.92 -12.63 0.51
CA ILE A 150 10.14 -12.88 1.94
C ILE A 150 10.46 -14.34 2.15
N LYS A 151 11.51 -14.60 2.90
CA LYS A 151 11.82 -15.92 3.44
C LYS A 151 11.13 -16.09 4.79
N ILE A 152 10.41 -17.18 4.96
CA ILE A 152 9.75 -17.58 6.19
C ILE A 152 10.42 -18.88 6.65
N LYS A 153 10.97 -18.87 7.86
CA LYS A 153 11.57 -20.04 8.50
C LYS A 153 10.75 -20.43 9.73
N ILE A 154 10.43 -21.71 9.86
CA ILE A 154 9.76 -22.24 11.05
C ILE A 154 10.81 -22.44 12.16
N ASP A 155 10.61 -21.76 13.29
CA ASP A 155 11.47 -21.77 14.48
C ASP A 155 10.69 -22.31 15.67
N ALA A 156 10.25 -23.56 15.55
CA ALA A 156 9.46 -24.23 16.58
C ALA A 156 10.34 -24.99 17.58
N PRO A 157 10.05 -24.99 18.89
CA PRO A 157 10.94 -25.58 19.90
C PRO A 157 10.96 -27.12 19.91
N ASP A 158 9.93 -27.79 19.42
CA ASP A 158 9.83 -29.26 19.39
C ASP A 158 9.88 -29.77 17.94
N LEU A 159 10.92 -30.57 17.65
CA LEU A 159 11.26 -31.12 16.33
C LEU A 159 10.26 -32.18 15.84
N ASN A 160 9.52 -32.82 16.75
CA ASN A 160 8.65 -33.95 16.44
C ASN A 160 7.18 -33.58 16.32
N ARG A 161 6.84 -32.30 16.49
CA ARG A 161 5.48 -31.79 16.30
C ARG A 161 5.36 -31.06 14.99
N LYS A 162 4.15 -31.13 14.45
CA LYS A 162 3.72 -30.31 13.32
C LYS A 162 3.05 -29.05 13.83
N TYR A 163 3.23 -27.95 13.10
CA TYR A 163 2.72 -26.65 13.49
C TYR A 163 1.90 -26.03 12.36
N ASP A 164 0.72 -25.55 12.74
CA ASP A 164 -0.08 -24.66 11.92
C ASP A 164 0.22 -23.23 12.33
N SER A 165 0.51 -22.39 11.35
CA SER A 165 0.75 -20.97 11.57
C SER A 165 0.13 -20.14 10.48
N THR A 166 -0.28 -18.93 10.86
CA THR A 166 -0.79 -17.93 9.94
C THR A 166 -0.03 -16.66 10.22
N PHE A 167 0.39 -15.95 9.18
CA PHE A 167 0.90 -14.60 9.35
C PHE A 167 0.30 -13.68 8.31
N ARG A 168 0.21 -12.41 8.69
CA ARG A 168 -0.39 -11.37 7.85
C ARG A 168 0.67 -10.34 7.49
N ILE A 169 0.65 -9.92 6.22
CA ILE A 169 1.49 -8.85 5.72
C ILE A 169 0.61 -7.64 5.40
N ARG A 170 1.05 -6.48 5.88
CA ARG A 170 0.49 -5.18 5.54
C ARG A 170 1.59 -4.25 5.06
N LEU A 171 1.27 -3.42 4.07
CA LEU A 171 2.19 -2.44 3.52
C LEU A 171 1.58 -1.05 3.66
N ASP A 172 2.33 -0.18 4.31
CA ASP A 172 1.95 1.21 4.50
C ASP A 172 2.66 2.07 3.47
N TYR A 173 1.86 2.70 2.62
CA TYR A 173 2.33 3.59 1.57
C TYR A 173 1.88 5.02 1.84
N CYS A 174 2.78 5.97 1.64
CA CYS A 174 2.51 7.41 1.72
C CYS A 174 2.73 8.08 0.36
N GLN A 175 2.27 9.32 0.21
CA GLN A 175 2.49 10.08 -1.01
C GLN A 175 3.99 10.35 -1.20
N ALA A 176 4.52 10.05 -2.39
CA ALA A 176 5.84 10.53 -2.77
C ALA A 176 5.72 12.01 -3.16
N LEU A 177 6.20 12.92 -2.29
CA LEU A 177 6.36 14.35 -2.57
C LEU A 177 7.57 14.60 -3.48
#